data_AF-A0AAV6GPC2-F1
#
_entry.id   AF-A0AAV6GPC2-F1
#
_cell.length_a   1.000
_cell.length_b   1.000
_cell.length_c   1.000
_cell.angle_alpha   90.00
_cell.angle_beta   90.00
_cell.angle_gamma   90.00
#
_symmetry.space_group_name_H-M   'P 1'
#
loop_
_entity.id
_entity.type
_entity.pdbx_description
1 polymer ?
#
loop_
_entity_poly.entity_id
_entity_poly.type
_entity_poly.pdbx_seq_one_letter_code
_entity_poly.pdbx_strand_id
1 'polypeptide(L)'
;MDSVVGNACLRLVQEMVQLQGKDVFIMDLHTPPTWLPPMDCDPLHSLPVDYAKKTLIFPLWTRGHYLLCRIAPGPWQEQTGLDIEGLPQQHFGVDCGIFMIMYAWYIALETPFDFSIHDMPYLRRWWCTVLMENLEIEGHGRRFAHFTEEGRKMADGSVAPVFSVPRKRKLDTMVL
;
A
#
# COMPACT_ATOMS: atom_id res chain seq x y z
N MET A 1 -4.30 3.76 -6.18
CA MET A 1 -4.13 2.34 -5.82
C MET A 1 -5.44 1.83 -5.27
N ASP A 2 -5.76 0.56 -5.40
CA ASP A 2 -6.95 -0.04 -4.78
C ASP A 2 -6.61 -0.52 -3.36
N SER A 3 -7.52 -0.40 -2.39
CA SER A 3 -7.25 -0.78 -0.99
C SER A 3 -6.96 -2.28 -0.84
N VAL A 4 -7.51 -3.16 -1.68
CA VAL A 4 -7.21 -4.59 -1.66
C VAL A 4 -5.74 -4.83 -2.03
N VAL A 5 -5.26 -4.15 -3.08
CA VAL A 5 -3.85 -4.21 -3.48
C VAL A 5 -2.95 -3.62 -2.40
N GLY A 6 -3.34 -2.48 -1.83
CA GLY A 6 -2.59 -1.85 -0.74
C GLY A 6 -2.48 -2.74 0.49
N ASN A 7 -3.58 -3.37 0.91
CA ASN A 7 -3.59 -4.28 2.06
C ASN A 7 -2.74 -5.52 1.82
N ALA A 8 -2.79 -6.07 0.61
CA ALA A 8 -1.93 -7.18 0.21
C ALA A 8 -0.44 -6.82 0.35
N CYS A 9 -0.02 -5.64 -0.15
CA CYS A 9 1.35 -5.17 0.03
C CYS A 9 1.70 -4.94 1.49
N LEU A 10 0.84 -4.25 2.25
CA LEU A 10 1.09 -3.92 3.65
C LEU A 10 1.16 -5.15 4.55
N ARG A 11 0.37 -6.19 4.25
CA ARG A 11 0.49 -7.50 4.89
C ARG A 11 1.88 -8.11 4.68
N LEU A 12 2.35 -8.13 3.43
CA LEU A 12 3.70 -8.63 3.13
C LEU A 12 4.78 -7.78 3.79
N VAL A 13 4.63 -6.45 3.83
CA VAL A 13 5.53 -5.56 4.58
C VAL A 13 5.59 -5.97 6.05
N GLN A 14 4.44 -6.14 6.70
CA GLN A 14 4.38 -6.55 8.10
C GLN A 14 5.09 -7.88 8.32
N GLU A 15 4.78 -8.90 7.51
CA GLU A 15 5.39 -10.22 7.59
C GLU A 15 6.93 -10.15 7.41
N MET A 16 7.40 -9.44 6.38
CA MET A 16 8.83 -9.25 6.12
C MET A 16 9.55 -8.54 7.27
N VAL A 17 8.93 -7.51 7.85
CA VAL A 17 9.49 -6.74 8.96
C VAL A 17 9.53 -7.57 10.25
N GLN A 18 8.50 -8.35 10.51
CA GLN A 18 8.44 -9.26 11.66
C GLN A 18 9.49 -10.38 11.56
N LEU A 19 9.79 -10.87 10.35
CA LEU A 19 10.91 -11.81 10.12
C LEU A 19 12.28 -11.20 10.47
N GLN A 20 12.42 -9.87 10.43
CA GLN A 20 13.60 -9.14 10.87
C GLN A 20 13.60 -8.84 12.37
N GLY A 21 12.66 -9.41 13.14
CA GLY A 21 12.57 -9.28 14.59
C GLY A 21 11.96 -7.97 15.09
N LYS A 22 11.33 -7.18 14.21
CA LYS A 22 10.64 -5.94 14.58
C LYS A 22 9.20 -6.23 15.00
N ASP A 23 8.76 -5.65 16.12
CA ASP A 23 7.39 -5.79 16.60
C ASP A 23 6.50 -4.65 16.08
N VAL A 24 5.95 -4.86 14.89
CA VAL A 24 5.09 -3.90 14.17
C VAL A 24 3.70 -4.48 13.91
N PHE A 25 2.69 -3.63 13.99
CA PHE A 25 1.33 -3.89 13.54
C PHE A 25 0.93 -2.83 12.50
N ILE A 26 0.51 -3.27 11.33
CA ILE A 26 0.07 -2.43 10.22
C ILE A 26 -1.44 -2.63 10.04
N MET A 27 -2.19 -1.54 10.18
CA MET A 27 -3.65 -1.54 10.12
C MET A 27 -4.15 -1.74 8.67
N ASP A 28 -5.30 -2.40 8.51
CA ASP A 28 -6.00 -2.52 7.24
C ASP A 28 -6.48 -1.15 6.73
N LEU A 29 -6.28 -0.84 5.45
CA LEU A 29 -6.66 0.40 4.77
C LEU A 29 -8.15 0.74 4.85
N HIS A 30 -9.03 -0.25 5.03
CA HIS A 30 -10.46 -0.04 5.18
C HIS A 30 -10.85 0.37 6.61
N THR A 31 -9.96 0.17 7.59
CA THR A 31 -10.28 0.37 9.00
C THR A 31 -10.19 1.83 9.45
N PRO A 32 -9.10 2.60 9.23
CA PRO A 32 -9.04 4.00 9.66
C PRO A 32 -10.18 4.90 9.14
N PRO A 33 -10.71 4.71 7.92
CA PRO A 33 -11.89 5.44 7.47
C PRO A 33 -13.14 5.24 8.34
N THR A 34 -13.27 4.12 9.07
CA THR A 34 -14.44 3.85 9.94
C THR A 34 -14.38 4.61 11.26
N TRP A 35 -13.20 5.10 11.65
CA TRP A 35 -13.01 5.91 12.86
C TRP A 35 -13.43 7.36 12.64
N LEU A 36 -13.59 7.77 11.39
CA LEU A 36 -14.00 9.11 11.02
C LEU A 36 -15.53 9.18 10.87
N PRO A 37 -16.13 10.39 10.96
CA PRO A 37 -17.54 10.57 10.69
C PRO A 37 -17.94 10.05 9.30
N PRO A 38 -19.12 9.45 9.15
CA PRO A 38 -20.21 9.34 10.14
C PRO A 38 -20.18 8.04 10.96
N MET A 39 -19.15 7.20 10.80
CA MET A 39 -19.12 5.87 11.41
C MET A 39 -18.67 5.92 12.86
N ASP A 40 -17.75 6.85 13.20
CA ASP A 40 -17.28 7.15 14.56
C ASP A 40 -16.96 5.89 15.40
N CYS A 41 -16.42 4.86 14.73
CA CYS A 41 -16.08 3.60 15.39
C CYS A 41 -14.90 3.82 16.35
N ASP A 42 -14.96 3.20 17.54
CA ASP A 42 -13.85 3.25 18.50
C ASP A 42 -12.59 2.58 17.90
N PRO A 43 -11.49 3.33 17.71
CA PRO A 43 -10.25 2.79 17.17
C PRO A 43 -9.67 1.63 18.00
N LEU A 44 -9.90 1.62 19.31
CA LEU A 44 -9.33 0.63 20.22
C LEU A 44 -9.82 -0.80 19.92
N HIS A 45 -11.02 -0.95 19.36
CA HIS A 45 -11.55 -2.26 18.95
C HIS A 45 -10.81 -2.86 17.76
N SER A 46 -10.07 -2.05 17.00
CA SER A 46 -9.33 -2.49 15.82
C SER A 46 -7.87 -2.85 16.13
N LEU A 47 -7.39 -2.52 17.33
CA LEU A 47 -5.99 -2.71 17.73
C LEU A 47 -5.75 -4.11 18.32
N PRO A 48 -4.53 -4.67 18.17
CA PRO A 48 -4.17 -5.94 18.82
C PRO A 48 -4.11 -5.76 20.35
N VAL A 49 -4.35 -6.82 21.12
CA VAL A 49 -4.43 -6.76 22.61
C VAL A 49 -3.18 -6.15 23.25
N ASP A 50 -2.01 -6.38 22.67
CA ASP A 50 -0.70 -5.92 23.12
C ASP A 50 -0.22 -4.64 22.41
N TYR A 51 -1.13 -3.83 21.84
CA TYR A 51 -0.83 -2.63 21.05
C TYR A 51 0.16 -1.67 21.72
N ALA A 52 0.13 -1.56 23.06
CA ALA A 52 0.97 -0.65 23.83
C ALA A 52 2.49 -0.97 23.73
N LYS A 53 2.85 -2.16 23.25
CA LYS A 53 4.26 -2.60 23.10
C LYS A 53 4.73 -2.58 21.65
N LYS A 54 3.84 -2.34 20.69
CA LYS A 54 4.13 -2.44 19.25
C LYS A 54 4.32 -1.07 18.62
N THR A 55 5.09 -1.02 17.54
CA THR A 55 4.96 0.08 16.57
C THR A 55 3.67 -0.12 15.78
N LEU A 56 2.78 0.86 15.79
CA LEU A 56 1.52 0.85 15.05
C LEU A 56 1.66 1.72 13.81
N ILE A 57 1.23 1.21 12.66
CA ILE A 57 1.22 1.93 11.38
C ILE A 57 -0.21 1.97 10.86
N PHE A 58 -0.68 3.17 10.54
CA PHE A 58 -2.02 3.45 10.04
C PHE A 58 -1.94 4.02 8.63
N PRO A 59 -2.23 3.22 7.60
CA PRO A 59 -2.42 3.74 6.26
C PRO A 59 -3.74 4.52 6.20
N LEU A 60 -3.71 5.70 5.59
CA LEU A 60 -4.84 6.61 5.54
C LEU A 60 -5.08 7.02 4.09
N TRP A 61 -6.35 7.27 3.74
CA TRP A 61 -6.71 7.86 2.47
C TRP A 61 -7.56 9.10 2.70
N THR A 62 -7.14 10.22 2.14
CA THR A 62 -7.87 11.50 2.23
C THR A 62 -7.90 12.18 0.87
N ARG A 63 -9.10 12.57 0.40
CA ARG A 63 -9.29 13.41 -0.81
C ARG A 63 -8.47 12.96 -2.04
N GLY A 64 -8.32 11.65 -2.26
CA GLY A 64 -7.57 11.10 -3.40
C GLY A 64 -6.08 10.89 -3.16
N HIS A 65 -5.57 11.08 -1.95
CA HIS A 65 -4.15 10.92 -1.60
C HIS A 65 -3.96 9.95 -0.43
N TYR A 66 -2.95 9.09 -0.52
CA TYR A 66 -2.58 8.16 0.55
C TYR A 66 -1.58 8.82 1.50
N LEU A 67 -1.77 8.59 2.79
CA LEU A 67 -0.94 9.07 3.88
C LEU A 67 -0.58 7.89 4.79
N LEU A 68 0.44 8.07 5.62
CA LEU A 68 0.84 7.10 6.63
C LEU A 68 0.99 7.82 7.98
N CYS A 69 0.39 7.24 9.02
CA CYS A 69 0.63 7.64 10.40
C CYS A 69 1.32 6.49 11.13
N ARG A 70 2.26 6.81 12.04
CA ARG A 70 3.00 5.85 12.85
C ARG A 70 2.91 6.28 14.31
N ILE A 71 2.58 5.34 15.19
CA ILE A 71 2.68 5.50 16.65
C ILE A 71 3.69 4.48 17.15
N ALA A 72 4.72 4.95 17.86
CA ALA A 72 5.74 4.10 18.46
C ALA A 72 5.52 3.98 19.98
N PRO A 73 5.94 2.87 20.60
CA PRO A 73 5.91 2.74 22.05
C PRO A 73 6.93 3.71 22.69
N GLY A 74 6.65 4.13 23.93
CA GLY A 74 7.53 5.03 24.69
C GLY A 74 6.97 6.44 24.84
N PRO A 75 7.82 7.45 25.17
CA PRO A 75 7.40 8.85 25.27
C PRO A 75 6.89 9.37 23.92
N TRP A 76 5.78 10.10 23.93
CA TRP A 76 5.14 10.58 22.70
C TRP A 76 5.57 12.00 22.37
N GLN A 77 6.00 12.17 21.13
CA GLN A 77 6.23 13.45 20.49
C GLN A 77 5.54 13.44 19.13
N GLU A 78 4.84 14.51 18.79
CA GLU A 78 4.25 14.69 17.47
C GLU A 78 5.32 15.11 16.47
N GLN A 79 5.34 14.44 15.32
CA GLN A 79 6.21 14.74 14.19
C GLN A 79 5.42 14.64 12.90
N THR A 80 5.79 15.47 11.94
CA THR A 80 5.26 15.47 10.57
C THR A 80 6.32 14.94 9.61
N GLY A 81 5.92 14.67 8.37
CA GLY A 81 6.88 14.30 7.32
C GLY A 81 7.96 15.36 7.05
N LEU A 82 7.74 16.62 7.46
CA LEU A 82 8.73 17.69 7.33
C LEU A 82 9.85 17.58 8.36
N ASP A 83 9.62 16.88 9.46
CA ASP A 83 10.57 16.67 10.55
C ASP A 83 11.48 15.45 10.30
N ILE A 84 11.20 14.67 9.26
CA ILE A 84 11.92 13.45 8.92
C ILE A 84 12.97 13.76 7.84
N GLU A 85 14.23 13.73 8.25
CA GLU A 85 15.35 13.94 7.33
C GLU A 85 15.36 12.87 6.22
N GLY A 86 15.52 13.32 4.97
CA GLY A 86 15.60 12.44 3.81
C GLY A 86 14.28 11.78 3.41
N LEU A 87 13.13 12.18 3.98
CA LEU A 87 11.83 11.63 3.57
C LEU A 87 11.56 11.92 2.08
N PRO A 88 11.41 10.88 1.23
CA PRO A 88 11.18 11.07 -0.20
C PRO A 88 9.85 11.78 -0.42
N GLN A 89 9.79 12.80 -1.28
CA GLN A 89 8.55 13.53 -1.53
C GLN A 89 7.94 13.20 -2.89
N GLN A 90 6.62 13.05 -2.91
CA GLN A 90 5.87 12.97 -4.16
C GLN A 90 5.53 14.37 -4.66
N HIS A 91 6.29 14.88 -5.63
CA HIS A 91 6.02 16.19 -6.23
C HIS A 91 4.91 16.17 -7.30
N PHE A 92 4.62 15.00 -7.88
CA PHE A 92 3.61 14.83 -8.94
C PHE A 92 3.19 13.37 -9.10
N GLY A 93 2.18 13.11 -9.93
CA GLY A 93 1.78 11.76 -10.33
C GLY A 93 0.72 11.11 -9.44
N VAL A 94 0.58 9.79 -9.59
CA VAL A 94 -0.45 8.96 -8.92
C VAL A 94 0.18 7.88 -8.03
N ASP A 95 1.38 8.19 -7.53
CA ASP A 95 2.29 7.29 -6.84
C ASP A 95 2.15 7.30 -5.32
N CYS A 96 1.27 8.14 -4.76
CA CYS A 96 1.02 8.23 -3.31
C CYS A 96 0.80 6.88 -2.63
N GLY A 97 0.15 5.93 -3.32
CA GLY A 97 -0.02 4.57 -2.81
C GLY A 97 1.28 3.78 -2.68
N ILE A 98 2.19 3.92 -3.65
CA ILE A 98 3.50 3.26 -3.60
C ILE A 98 4.38 3.94 -2.56
N PHE A 99 4.38 5.27 -2.50
CA PHE A 99 5.05 6.02 -1.43
C PHE A 99 4.58 5.55 -0.05
N MET A 100 3.27 5.41 0.17
CA MET A 100 2.73 4.90 1.44
C MET A 100 3.25 3.49 1.78
N ILE A 101 3.29 2.56 0.81
CA ILE A 101 3.82 1.20 1.04
C ILE A 101 5.32 1.26 1.38
N MET A 102 6.08 2.07 0.65
CA MET A 102 7.52 2.22 0.88
C MET A 102 7.81 2.90 2.22
N TYR A 103 7.04 3.92 2.60
CA TYR A 103 7.13 4.52 3.93
C TYR A 103 6.86 3.50 5.02
N ALA A 104 5.79 2.70 4.88
CA ALA A 104 5.48 1.66 5.85
C ALA A 104 6.64 0.69 6.02
N TRP A 105 7.28 0.28 4.93
CA TRP A 105 8.44 -0.60 4.98
C TRP A 105 9.64 0.04 5.70
N TYR A 106 10.11 1.20 5.25
CA TYR A 106 11.32 1.83 5.79
C TYR A 106 11.15 2.28 7.24
N ILE A 107 9.97 2.82 7.58
CA ILE A 107 9.64 3.22 8.96
C ILE A 107 9.56 2.00 9.87
N ALA A 108 8.96 0.90 9.41
CA ALA A 108 8.84 -0.32 10.21
C ALA A 108 10.19 -1.03 10.42
N LEU A 109 11.10 -0.97 9.43
CA LEU A 109 12.47 -1.46 9.57
C LEU A 109 13.39 -0.51 10.35
N GLU A 110 12.99 0.76 10.50
CA GLU A 110 13.81 1.83 11.06
C GLU A 110 15.09 2.06 10.24
N THR A 111 14.97 2.03 8.92
CA THR A 111 16.08 2.22 7.98
C THR A 111 16.00 3.58 7.28
N PRO A 112 17.15 4.22 6.98
CA PRO A 112 17.17 5.44 6.19
C PRO A 112 16.54 5.25 4.81
N PHE A 113 15.84 6.28 4.32
CA PHE A 113 15.29 6.28 2.98
C PHE A 113 16.39 6.43 1.92
N ASP A 114 16.36 5.57 0.92
CA ASP A 114 17.27 5.60 -0.23
C ASP A 114 16.54 5.59 -1.59
N PHE A 115 15.20 5.68 -1.58
CA PHE A 115 14.39 5.76 -2.78
C PHE A 115 13.96 7.20 -3.10
N SER A 116 13.61 7.44 -4.36
CA SER A 116 13.13 8.72 -4.86
C SER A 116 11.87 8.56 -5.73
N ILE A 117 11.28 9.68 -6.15
CA ILE A 117 10.17 9.67 -7.12
C ILE A 117 10.56 9.02 -8.47
N HIS A 118 11.85 9.03 -8.83
CA HIS A 118 12.31 8.44 -10.09
C HIS A 118 12.28 6.91 -10.08
N ASP A 119 12.19 6.30 -8.90
CA ASP A 119 12.18 4.84 -8.72
C ASP A 119 10.78 4.24 -8.83
N MET A 120 9.73 5.07 -8.86
CA MET A 120 8.33 4.63 -8.85
C MET A 120 7.99 3.61 -9.95
N PRO A 121 8.47 3.72 -11.20
CA PRO A 121 8.22 2.69 -12.21
C PRO A 121 8.80 1.32 -11.86
N TYR A 122 9.98 1.28 -11.24
CA TYR A 122 10.65 0.06 -10.82
C TYR A 122 9.99 -0.53 -9.58
N LEU A 123 9.72 0.31 -8.57
CA LEU A 123 9.05 -0.10 -7.34
C LEU A 123 7.65 -0.64 -7.60
N ARG A 124 6.89 -0.04 -8.52
CA ARG A 124 5.59 -0.57 -8.96
C ARG A 124 5.72 -1.97 -9.54
N ARG A 125 6.66 -2.16 -10.46
CA ARG A 125 6.89 -3.46 -11.10
C ARG A 125 7.31 -4.50 -10.07
N TRP A 126 8.23 -4.13 -9.18
CA TRP A 126 8.73 -4.99 -8.13
C TRP A 126 7.61 -5.43 -7.17
N TRP A 127 6.76 -4.52 -6.70
CA TRP A 127 5.61 -4.87 -5.88
C TRP A 127 4.61 -5.79 -6.59
N CYS A 128 4.39 -5.59 -7.90
CA CYS A 128 3.57 -6.54 -8.67
C CYS A 128 4.18 -7.95 -8.68
N THR A 129 5.49 -8.08 -8.89
CA THR A 129 6.19 -9.37 -8.83
C THR A 129 6.06 -9.99 -7.45
N VAL A 130 6.35 -9.24 -6.38
CA VAL A 130 6.25 -9.69 -4.99
C VAL A 130 4.84 -10.20 -4.68
N LEU A 131 3.79 -9.49 -5.10
CA LEU A 131 2.42 -9.93 -4.91
C LEU A 131 2.12 -11.24 -5.65
N MET A 132 2.56 -11.38 -6.91
CA MET A 132 2.33 -12.59 -7.70
C MET A 132 3.07 -13.82 -7.16
N GLU A 133 4.25 -13.61 -6.57
CA GLU A 133 5.08 -14.69 -6.02
C GLU A 133 4.63 -15.15 -4.63
N ASN A 134 4.07 -14.25 -3.82
CA ASN A 134 3.79 -14.52 -2.40
C ASN A 134 2.30 -14.72 -2.08
N LEU A 135 1.40 -14.33 -2.99
CA LEU A 135 -0.03 -14.51 -2.79
C LEU A 135 -0.56 -15.48 -3.84
N GLU A 136 -1.04 -16.64 -3.40
CA GLU A 136 -1.75 -17.57 -4.27
C GLU A 136 -2.97 -16.85 -4.87
N ILE A 137 -3.22 -17.07 -6.17
CA ILE A 137 -4.40 -16.54 -6.88
C ILE A 137 -5.65 -17.32 -6.47
N GLU A 138 -5.84 -17.61 -5.18
CA GLU A 138 -6.98 -18.36 -4.70
C GLU A 138 -8.14 -17.41 -4.34
N GLY A 139 -9.16 -17.42 -5.20
CA GLY A 139 -10.53 -17.06 -4.84
C GLY A 139 -10.96 -15.61 -5.08
N HIS A 140 -10.13 -14.60 -4.83
CA HIS A 140 -10.54 -13.18 -4.96
C HIS A 140 -10.00 -12.46 -6.20
N GLY A 141 -9.04 -13.08 -6.90
CA GLY A 141 -8.45 -12.58 -8.13
C GLY A 141 -9.37 -12.58 -9.35
N ARG A 142 -10.65 -13.00 -9.28
CA ARG A 142 -11.52 -13.07 -10.47
C ARG A 142 -11.84 -11.72 -11.12
N ARG A 143 -11.69 -10.59 -10.43
CA ARG A 143 -11.81 -9.25 -11.06
C ARG A 143 -10.55 -8.79 -11.80
N PHE A 144 -9.39 -9.38 -11.47
CA PHE A 144 -8.13 -9.17 -12.19
C PHE A 144 -7.73 -10.38 -13.07
N ALA A 145 -8.54 -11.46 -13.06
CA ALA A 145 -8.42 -12.67 -13.87
C ALA A 145 -8.72 -12.46 -15.37
N HIS A 146 -8.45 -11.26 -15.88
CA HIS A 146 -8.03 -11.10 -17.27
C HIS A 146 -6.50 -11.28 -17.42
N PHE A 147 -5.79 -11.67 -16.36
CA PHE A 147 -4.42 -12.18 -16.44
C PHE A 147 -4.45 -13.61 -17.01
N THR A 148 -4.68 -13.67 -18.32
CA THR A 148 -4.58 -14.84 -19.19
C THR A 148 -3.12 -15.27 -19.37
N GLU A 149 -2.89 -16.22 -20.26
CA GLU A 149 -1.57 -16.70 -20.69
C GLU A 149 -0.56 -15.57 -20.98
N GLU A 150 -1.04 -14.40 -21.45
CA GLU A 150 -0.24 -13.18 -21.65
C GLU A 150 0.44 -12.67 -20.38
N GLY A 151 -0.18 -12.85 -19.21
CA GLY A 151 0.39 -12.43 -17.93
C GLY A 151 1.58 -13.27 -17.48
N ARG A 152 1.50 -14.60 -17.70
CA ARG A 152 2.64 -15.52 -17.51
C ARG A 152 3.77 -15.21 -18.51
N LYS A 153 3.39 -14.95 -19.77
CA LYS A 153 4.30 -14.51 -20.83
C LYS A 153 4.96 -13.14 -20.56
N MET A 154 4.33 -12.28 -19.77
CA MET A 154 4.96 -11.03 -19.33
C MET A 154 6.00 -11.28 -18.23
N ALA A 155 5.71 -12.20 -17.30
CA ALA A 155 6.60 -12.55 -16.20
C ALA A 155 7.86 -13.30 -16.65
N ASP A 156 7.74 -14.16 -17.67
CA ASP A 156 8.88 -14.84 -18.29
C ASP A 156 9.64 -14.00 -19.33
N GLY A 157 9.20 -12.76 -19.57
CA GLY A 157 9.82 -11.81 -20.50
C GLY A 157 9.50 -12.03 -21.98
N SER A 158 8.63 -12.98 -22.32
CA SER A 158 8.23 -13.26 -23.71
C SER A 158 7.28 -12.21 -24.31
N VAL A 159 6.62 -11.38 -23.50
CA VAL A 159 5.72 -10.29 -23.96
C VAL A 159 5.93 -9.00 -23.16
N ALA A 160 5.86 -7.85 -23.83
CA ALA A 160 5.99 -6.54 -23.19
C ALA A 160 4.79 -6.17 -22.30
N PRO A 161 4.98 -5.47 -21.16
CA PRO A 161 3.88 -5.14 -20.26
C PRO A 161 2.83 -4.23 -20.89
N VAL A 162 1.55 -4.56 -20.69
CA VAL A 162 0.43 -3.70 -21.07
C VAL A 162 0.14 -2.73 -19.93
N PHE A 163 0.61 -1.49 -20.05
CA PHE A 163 0.53 -0.47 -18.99
C PHE A 163 -0.86 0.18 -18.82
N SER A 164 -1.80 -0.09 -19.73
CA SER A 164 -3.17 0.42 -19.65
C SER A 164 -4.16 -0.48 -20.38
N VAL A 165 -5.23 -0.89 -19.70
CA VAL A 165 -6.41 -1.49 -20.36
C VAL A 165 -7.25 -0.34 -20.94
N PRO A 166 -7.53 -0.29 -22.25
CA PRO A 166 -8.39 0.73 -22.81
C PRO A 166 -9.78 0.64 -22.17
N ARG A 167 -10.23 1.70 -21.49
CA ARG A 167 -11.62 1.79 -21.03
C ARG A 167 -12.53 1.80 -22.25
N LYS A 168 -13.33 0.75 -22.45
CA LYS A 168 -14.52 0.86 -23.32
C LYS A 168 -15.46 1.89 -22.67
N ARG A 169 -15.46 3.12 -23.16
CA ARG A 169 -16.60 4.02 -22.97
C ARG A 169 -17.78 3.35 -23.66
N LYS A 170 -18.82 2.96 -22.91
CA LYS A 170 -20.13 2.80 -23.51
C LYS A 170 -20.52 4.19 -23.99
N LEU A 171 -20.31 4.46 -25.27
CA LEU A 171 -21.06 5.51 -25.95
C LEU A 171 -22.49 4.97 -26.00
N ASP A 172 -23.39 5.56 -25.22
CA ASP A 172 -24.81 5.35 -25.44
C ASP A 172 -25.14 5.83 -26.84
N THR A 173 -25.50 4.88 -27.70
CA THR A 173 -26.15 5.17 -28.97
C THR A 173 -27.55 5.69 -28.65
N MET A 174 -27.69 7.00 -28.43
CA MET A 174 -28.95 7.67 -28.73
C MET A 174 -28.97 7.95 -30.24
N VAL A 175 -29.60 7.04 -30.97
CA VAL A 175 -30.12 7.36 -32.31
C VAL A 175 -31.33 8.26 -32.09
N LEU A 176 -31.35 9.34 -32.90
CA LEU A 176 -32.41 10.34 -33.03
C LEU A 176 -33.83 9.75 -33.05
#